data_AF-A0A9P5Z2C1-F1
#
_entry.id   AF-A0A9P5Z2C1-F1
#
_cell.length_a   1.000
_cell.length_b   1.000
_cell.length_c   1.000
_cell.angle_alpha   90.00
_cell.angle_beta   90.00
_cell.angle_gamma   90.00
#
_symmetry.space_group_name_H-M   'P 1'
#
loop_
_entity.id
_entity.type
_entity.pdbx_description
1 polymer ?
#
loop_
_entity_poly.entity_id
_entity_poly.type
_entity_poly.pdbx_seq_one_letter_code
_entity_poly.pdbx_strand_id
1 'polypeptide(L)'
;MSDQGLKRKYGPVDLGKVRVALDAFKTEMDGIRGAAEEELGSISEHILALEDILDYAKEPTRFTFSTVRLEDLEKAGVVRKYLFIQSTKVAELAKSLTANAEAVVLDLYSRIKKIYSYVNMDHVSGPRMILDAILLGVAEMASDEQRHVAILPGMTIPGEVYISHPTSGYELCVSGGNLDYAVVEYKNIWDNKARLLTPGGSDVMRVILTRPNSWLFLVQAKYQSLDRSFLDYVPEALSQAIAMLEQANLQKARFCLSDGQHWLFFILQLENGTFVYYESARWYLNRNRVESSDKELREIVVLLCEWLRPAANDLFTLQ
;
A
#
# COMPACT_ATOMS: atom_id res chain seq x y z
N MET A 1 -54.93 17.19 4.59
CA MET A 1 -54.89 16.62 3.23
C MET A 1 -53.48 16.82 2.71
N SER A 2 -52.64 15.79 2.85
CA SER A 2 -51.24 15.81 2.49
C SER A 2 -50.93 14.62 1.58
N ASP A 3 -50.32 14.96 0.46
CA ASP A 3 -50.01 14.15 -0.70
C ASP A 3 -49.11 12.96 -0.33
N GLN A 4 -49.70 11.76 -0.27
CA GLN A 4 -48.98 10.48 -0.29
C GLN A 4 -49.19 9.86 -1.67
N GLY A 5 -48.36 10.28 -2.63
CA GLY A 5 -48.39 9.81 -4.01
C GLY A 5 -47.12 9.07 -4.40
N LEU A 6 -47.23 7.74 -4.51
CA LEU A 6 -46.39 6.83 -5.32
C LEU A 6 -44.86 6.88 -5.13
N LYS A 7 -44.37 6.10 -4.15
CA LYS A 7 -43.09 5.39 -4.32
C LYS A 7 -43.27 4.33 -5.42
N ARG A 8 -42.86 4.67 -6.64
CA ARG A 8 -42.75 3.74 -7.77
C ARG A 8 -41.81 2.59 -7.39
N LYS A 9 -42.37 1.38 -7.27
CA LYS A 9 -41.66 0.10 -7.27
C LYS A 9 -41.12 -0.16 -8.68
N TYR A 10 -39.92 0.30 -9.00
CA TYR A 10 -39.17 -0.24 -10.12
C TYR A 10 -37.88 -0.83 -9.56
N GLY A 11 -37.76 -2.16 -9.62
CA GLY A 11 -36.47 -2.82 -9.45
C GLY A 11 -35.55 -2.48 -10.63
N PRO A 12 -34.23 -2.69 -10.50
CA PRO A 12 -33.29 -2.43 -11.58
C PRO A 12 -33.70 -3.21 -12.84
N VAL A 13 -33.67 -2.53 -13.99
CA VAL A 13 -33.98 -3.13 -15.28
C VAL A 13 -32.86 -4.10 -15.65
N ASP A 14 -33.22 -5.37 -15.85
CA ASP A 14 -32.32 -6.44 -16.23
C ASP A 14 -32.12 -6.43 -17.76
N LEU A 15 -31.06 -5.78 -18.22
CA LEU A 15 -30.77 -5.64 -19.66
C LEU A 15 -30.47 -6.98 -20.34
N GLY A 16 -29.99 -7.98 -19.60
CA GLY A 16 -29.83 -9.34 -20.13
C GLY A 16 -31.17 -9.93 -20.59
N LYS A 17 -32.24 -9.68 -19.82
CA LYS A 17 -33.60 -10.07 -20.23
C LYS A 17 -34.12 -9.26 -21.42
N VAL A 18 -33.78 -7.97 -21.48
CA VAL A 18 -34.15 -7.11 -22.63
C VAL A 18 -33.46 -7.59 -23.91
N ARG A 19 -32.18 -8.00 -23.83
CA ARG A 19 -31.41 -8.52 -24.95
C ARG A 19 -31.94 -9.87 -25.44
N VAL A 20 -32.22 -10.80 -24.52
CA VAL A 20 -32.85 -12.09 -24.86
C VAL A 20 -34.23 -11.88 -25.50
N ALA A 21 -35.02 -10.94 -24.99
CA ALA A 21 -36.32 -10.59 -25.58
C ALA A 21 -36.16 -9.94 -26.96
N LEU A 22 -35.16 -9.09 -27.16
CA LEU A 22 -34.87 -8.46 -28.46
C LEU A 22 -34.40 -9.49 -29.49
N ASP A 23 -33.55 -10.42 -29.11
CA ASP A 23 -33.08 -11.49 -30.00
C ASP A 23 -34.21 -12.46 -30.37
N ALA A 24 -35.08 -12.79 -29.43
CA ALA A 24 -36.30 -13.55 -29.70
C ALA A 24 -37.23 -12.81 -30.68
N PHE A 25 -37.41 -11.50 -30.48
CA PHE A 25 -38.23 -10.66 -31.35
C PHE A 25 -37.62 -10.48 -32.75
N LYS A 26 -36.30 -10.33 -32.87
CA LYS A 26 -35.58 -10.34 -34.17
C LYS A 26 -35.80 -11.65 -34.92
N THR A 27 -35.74 -12.77 -34.21
CA THR A 27 -35.97 -14.10 -34.79
C THR A 27 -37.41 -14.28 -35.27
N GLU A 28 -38.38 -13.70 -34.58
CA GLU A 28 -39.80 -13.73 -34.96
C GLU A 28 -40.11 -12.78 -36.15
N MET A 29 -39.32 -11.72 -36.30
CA MET A 29 -39.44 -10.70 -37.34
C MET A 29 -38.70 -11.02 -38.64
N ASP A 30 -37.93 -12.11 -38.71
CA ASP A 30 -36.99 -12.49 -39.79
C ASP A 30 -37.66 -12.83 -41.15
N GLY A 31 -38.92 -12.41 -41.36
CA GLY A 31 -39.69 -12.54 -42.59
C GLY A 31 -40.49 -11.29 -42.99
N ILE A 32 -40.44 -10.20 -42.22
CA ILE A 32 -41.18 -8.95 -42.49
C ILE A 32 -40.19 -7.91 -43.03
N ARG A 33 -40.04 -7.84 -44.35
CA ARG A 33 -39.15 -6.89 -45.04
C ARG A 33 -39.60 -5.43 -44.84
N GLY A 34 -38.69 -4.55 -44.40
CA GLY A 34 -38.87 -3.09 -44.46
C GLY A 34 -38.47 -2.34 -43.19
N ALA A 35 -39.11 -1.18 -42.96
CA ALA A 35 -38.79 -0.18 -41.91
C ALA A 35 -38.62 -0.71 -40.48
N ALA A 36 -39.14 -1.89 -40.17
CA ALA A 36 -38.95 -2.56 -38.88
C ALA A 36 -37.50 -3.01 -38.64
N GLU A 37 -36.74 -3.34 -39.69
CA GLU A 37 -35.33 -3.76 -39.57
C GLU A 37 -34.40 -2.60 -39.19
N GLU A 38 -34.62 -1.39 -39.74
CA GLU A 38 -33.86 -0.18 -39.39
C GLU A 38 -34.15 0.28 -37.96
N GLU A 39 -35.42 0.25 -37.53
CA GLU A 39 -35.80 0.55 -36.14
C GLU A 39 -35.22 -0.48 -35.16
N LEU A 40 -35.21 -1.76 -35.51
CA LEU A 40 -34.58 -2.83 -34.71
C LEU A 40 -33.06 -2.67 -34.61
N GLY A 41 -32.41 -2.25 -35.70
CA GLY A 41 -31.00 -1.87 -35.69
C GLY A 41 -30.71 -0.74 -34.70
N SER A 42 -31.49 0.34 -34.79
CA SER A 42 -31.36 1.49 -33.88
C SER A 42 -31.63 1.14 -32.41
N ILE A 43 -32.63 0.29 -32.13
CA ILE A 43 -32.91 -0.18 -30.75
C ILE A 43 -31.75 -1.02 -30.23
N SER A 44 -31.15 -1.87 -31.07
CA SER A 44 -29.98 -2.68 -30.71
C SER A 44 -28.77 -1.81 -30.38
N GLU A 45 -28.52 -0.75 -31.16
CA GLU A 45 -27.45 0.22 -30.89
C GLU A 45 -27.69 0.99 -29.60
N HIS A 46 -28.92 1.43 -29.32
CA HIS A 46 -29.26 2.09 -28.06
C HIS A 46 -29.11 1.18 -26.84
N ILE A 47 -29.44 -0.11 -26.96
CA ILE A 47 -29.23 -1.09 -25.87
C ILE A 47 -27.74 -1.26 -25.60
N LEU A 48 -26.90 -1.35 -26.63
CA LEU A 48 -25.45 -1.39 -26.47
C LEU A 48 -24.91 -0.11 -25.81
N ALA A 49 -25.38 1.06 -26.24
CA ALA A 49 -25.00 2.33 -25.61
C ALA A 49 -25.45 2.42 -24.14
N LEU A 50 -26.62 1.86 -23.80
CA LEU A 50 -27.09 1.78 -22.41
C LEU A 50 -26.32 0.75 -21.58
N GLU A 51 -25.93 -0.39 -22.17
CA GLU A 51 -25.03 -1.36 -21.54
C GLU A 51 -23.68 -0.71 -21.23
N ASP A 52 -23.10 0.03 -22.17
CA ASP A 52 -21.87 0.82 -21.96
C ASP A 52 -22.07 1.83 -20.83
N ILE A 53 -23.12 2.67 -20.88
CA ILE A 53 -23.41 3.67 -19.83
C ILE A 53 -23.61 3.00 -18.46
N LEU A 54 -24.26 1.85 -18.40
CA LEU A 54 -24.48 1.11 -17.15
C LEU A 54 -23.23 0.42 -16.65
N ASP A 55 -22.35 -0.05 -17.53
CA ASP A 55 -21.02 -0.53 -17.18
C ASP A 55 -20.15 0.61 -16.63
N TYR A 56 -20.26 1.82 -17.18
CA TYR A 56 -19.67 3.04 -16.61
C TYR A 56 -20.35 3.50 -15.30
N ALA A 57 -21.63 3.15 -15.08
CA ALA A 57 -22.39 3.53 -13.89
C ALA A 57 -22.40 2.45 -12.78
N LYS A 58 -21.69 1.33 -12.95
CA LYS A 58 -21.53 0.33 -11.88
C LYS A 58 -20.82 0.97 -10.70
N GLU A 59 -21.38 0.78 -9.50
CA GLU A 59 -20.72 1.21 -8.28
C GLU A 59 -19.29 0.62 -8.23
N PRO A 60 -18.27 1.42 -7.88
CA PRO A 60 -16.91 0.95 -7.74
C PRO A 60 -16.86 -0.28 -6.85
N THR A 61 -16.04 -1.27 -7.21
CA THR A 61 -15.93 -2.48 -6.38
C THR A 61 -15.27 -2.09 -5.06
N ARG A 62 -15.99 -2.23 -3.95
CA ARG A 62 -15.52 -1.82 -2.62
C ARG A 62 -14.75 -2.94 -1.92
N PHE A 63 -13.52 -2.64 -1.51
CA PHE A 63 -12.65 -3.52 -0.74
C PHE A 63 -12.12 -2.83 0.52
N THR A 64 -11.63 -3.62 1.46
CA THR A 64 -10.74 -3.13 2.53
C THR A 64 -9.29 -3.36 2.13
N PHE A 65 -8.34 -2.63 2.75
CA PHE A 65 -6.91 -2.85 2.49
C PHE A 65 -6.49 -4.32 2.70
N SER A 66 -7.08 -5.01 3.67
CA SER A 66 -6.74 -6.41 4.01
C SER A 66 -7.33 -7.47 3.08
N THR A 67 -8.29 -7.09 2.23
CA THR A 67 -9.03 -7.98 1.32
C THR A 67 -8.71 -7.74 -0.16
N VAL A 68 -8.04 -6.64 -0.48
CA VAL A 68 -7.60 -6.37 -1.86
C VAL A 68 -6.61 -7.42 -2.30
N ARG A 69 -6.70 -7.86 -3.55
CA ARG A 69 -5.76 -8.82 -4.14
C ARG A 69 -4.91 -8.15 -5.20
N LEU A 70 -3.84 -8.83 -5.61
CA LEU A 70 -2.94 -8.31 -6.62
C LEU A 70 -3.68 -8.14 -7.96
N GLU A 71 -4.55 -9.09 -8.30
CA GLU A 71 -5.33 -9.06 -9.55
C GLU A 71 -6.29 -7.86 -9.60
N ASP A 72 -6.78 -7.40 -8.45
CA ASP A 72 -7.65 -6.22 -8.38
C ASP A 72 -6.86 -4.93 -8.67
N LEU A 73 -5.63 -4.84 -8.17
CA LEU A 73 -4.73 -3.71 -8.44
C LEU A 73 -4.25 -3.72 -9.90
N GLU A 74 -3.94 -4.88 -10.46
CA GLU A 74 -3.60 -5.02 -11.88
C GLU A 74 -4.77 -4.60 -12.80
N LYS A 75 -6.01 -5.00 -12.46
CA LYS A 75 -7.21 -4.54 -13.17
C LYS A 75 -7.44 -3.03 -13.06
N ALA A 76 -7.02 -2.42 -11.95
CA ALA A 76 -7.01 -0.97 -11.75
C ALA A 76 -5.83 -0.27 -12.45
N GLY A 77 -5.02 -1.00 -13.23
CA GLY A 77 -3.94 -0.44 -14.01
C GLY A 77 -2.66 -0.21 -13.21
N VAL A 78 -2.55 -0.73 -12.00
CA VAL A 78 -1.32 -0.62 -11.19
C VAL A 78 -0.24 -1.52 -11.78
N VAL A 79 0.92 -0.93 -12.09
CA VAL A 79 2.02 -1.61 -12.79
C VAL A 79 3.14 -1.97 -11.82
N ARG A 80 3.59 -3.23 -11.88
CA ARG A 80 4.77 -3.71 -11.16
C ARG A 80 6.04 -3.52 -11.98
N LYS A 81 7.09 -3.05 -11.32
CA LYS A 81 8.46 -2.91 -11.84
C LYS A 81 9.48 -3.39 -10.80
N TYR A 82 10.75 -3.45 -11.17
CA TYR A 82 11.82 -3.96 -10.32
C TYR A 82 12.61 -2.83 -9.66
N LEU A 83 12.82 -2.96 -8.35
CA LEU A 83 13.72 -2.12 -7.58
C LEU A 83 15.04 -2.86 -7.36
N PHE A 84 16.08 -2.48 -8.09
CA PHE A 84 17.40 -3.07 -7.91
C PHE A 84 18.20 -2.27 -6.88
N ILE A 85 18.39 -2.84 -5.68
CA ILE A 85 19.19 -2.25 -4.61
C ILE A 85 20.65 -2.72 -4.75
N GLN A 86 21.60 -1.79 -4.80
CA GLN A 86 23.02 -2.09 -4.96
C GLN A 86 23.63 -2.60 -3.66
N SER A 87 23.67 -3.93 -3.46
CA SER A 87 24.14 -4.55 -2.21
C SER A 87 25.55 -4.13 -1.81
N THR A 88 26.45 -3.86 -2.75
CA THR A 88 27.81 -3.38 -2.46
C THR A 88 27.80 -2.02 -1.77
N LYS A 89 26.99 -1.08 -2.25
CA LYS A 89 26.84 0.25 -1.64
C LYS A 89 26.15 0.19 -0.28
N VAL A 90 25.14 -0.66 -0.14
CA VAL A 90 24.51 -0.90 1.17
C VAL A 90 25.55 -1.42 2.17
N ALA A 91 26.39 -2.37 1.76
CA ALA A 91 27.45 -2.91 2.59
C ALA A 91 28.56 -1.89 2.92
N GLU A 92 28.86 -0.96 2.01
CA GLU A 92 29.77 0.16 2.28
C GLU A 92 29.19 1.14 3.31
N LEU A 93 27.93 1.54 3.13
CA LEU A 93 27.22 2.41 4.08
C LEU A 93 27.11 1.75 5.47
N ALA A 94 26.85 0.45 5.51
CA ALA A 94 26.82 -0.36 6.73
C ALA A 94 28.17 -0.42 7.47
N LYS A 95 29.29 -0.23 6.76
CA LYS A 95 30.64 -0.14 7.35
C LYS A 95 31.01 1.28 7.77
N SER A 96 30.38 2.28 7.17
CA SER A 96 30.64 3.71 7.45
C SER A 96 29.67 4.30 8.48
N LEU A 97 29.10 3.47 9.37
CA LEU A 97 28.24 3.96 10.44
C LEU A 97 29.02 4.87 11.40
N THR A 98 28.33 5.86 11.97
CA THR A 98 28.90 6.68 13.04
C THR A 98 29.09 5.83 14.30
N ALA A 99 29.96 6.25 15.22
CA ALA A 99 30.19 5.54 16.47
C ALA A 99 28.89 5.35 17.30
N ASN A 100 27.98 6.33 17.25
CA ASN A 100 26.67 6.22 17.89
C ASN A 100 25.80 5.15 17.21
N ALA A 101 25.68 5.20 15.88
CA ALA A 101 24.93 4.20 15.12
C ALA A 101 25.47 2.78 15.32
N GLU A 102 26.80 2.64 15.38
CA GLU A 102 27.47 1.38 15.66
C GLU A 102 27.06 0.80 17.02
N ALA A 103 27.02 1.64 18.06
CA ALA A 103 26.59 1.22 19.39
C ALA A 103 25.11 0.77 19.41
N VAL A 104 24.23 1.51 18.71
CA VAL A 104 22.81 1.15 18.59
C VAL A 104 22.65 -0.20 17.88
N VAL A 105 23.36 -0.43 16.78
CA VAL A 105 23.32 -1.71 16.06
C VAL A 105 23.80 -2.87 16.92
N LEU A 106 24.89 -2.70 17.69
CA LEU A 106 25.40 -3.75 18.58
C LEU A 106 24.40 -4.11 19.69
N ASP A 107 23.76 -3.11 20.29
CA ASP A 107 22.70 -3.34 21.27
C ASP A 107 21.49 -4.02 20.64
N LEU A 108 21.05 -3.54 19.47
CA LEU A 108 19.94 -4.12 18.71
C LEU A 108 20.22 -5.59 18.35
N TYR A 109 21.43 -5.90 17.88
CA TYR A 109 21.87 -7.26 17.58
C TYR A 109 21.75 -8.18 18.80
N SER A 110 22.21 -7.71 19.96
CA SER A 110 22.07 -8.42 21.23
C SER A 110 20.61 -8.67 21.62
N ARG A 111 19.73 -7.66 21.45
CA ARG A 111 18.30 -7.79 21.72
C ARG A 111 17.62 -8.79 20.78
N ILE A 112 17.92 -8.76 19.49
CA ILE A 112 17.33 -9.69 18.51
C ILE A 112 17.77 -11.13 18.81
N LYS A 113 19.03 -11.36 19.20
CA LYS A 113 19.49 -12.69 19.65
C LYS A 113 18.73 -13.19 20.88
N LYS A 114 18.44 -12.31 21.83
CA LYS A 114 17.60 -12.64 22.99
C LYS A 114 16.17 -12.97 22.57
N ILE A 115 15.57 -12.21 21.65
CA ILE A 115 14.23 -12.51 21.12
C ILE A 115 14.22 -13.92 20.51
N TYR A 116 15.17 -14.24 19.63
CA TYR A 116 15.27 -15.60 19.06
C TYR A 116 15.51 -16.72 20.08
N SER A 117 16.13 -16.40 21.22
CA SER A 117 16.44 -17.39 22.25
C SER A 117 15.27 -17.66 23.20
N TYR A 118 14.38 -16.69 23.41
CA TYR A 118 13.39 -16.72 24.48
C TYR A 118 11.95 -16.54 24.02
N VAL A 119 11.70 -16.15 22.77
CA VAL A 119 10.36 -15.88 22.24
C VAL A 119 9.98 -16.95 21.24
N ASN A 120 8.73 -17.41 21.32
CA ASN A 120 8.17 -18.30 20.32
C ASN A 120 7.93 -17.53 19.01
N MET A 121 8.79 -17.77 18.02
CA MET A 121 8.71 -17.13 16.70
C MET A 121 7.56 -17.65 15.84
N ASP A 122 6.94 -18.79 16.23
CA ASP A 122 5.78 -19.38 15.56
C ASP A 122 4.46 -18.73 16.02
N HIS A 123 4.52 -17.79 16.97
CA HIS A 123 3.38 -17.00 17.39
C HIS A 123 3.44 -15.61 16.73
N VAL A 124 2.31 -15.05 16.30
CA VAL A 124 2.26 -13.76 15.58
C VAL A 124 2.98 -12.61 16.29
N SER A 125 3.00 -12.63 17.61
CA SER A 125 3.66 -11.63 18.44
C SER A 125 5.19 -11.75 18.44
N GLY A 126 5.76 -12.91 18.11
CA GLY A 126 7.21 -13.15 18.20
C GLY A 126 8.00 -12.36 17.16
N PRO A 127 7.76 -12.56 15.85
CA PRO A 127 8.39 -11.79 14.78
C PRO A 127 8.15 -10.27 14.92
N ARG A 128 6.98 -9.87 15.43
CA ARG A 128 6.67 -8.47 15.74
C ARG A 128 7.64 -7.83 16.74
N MET A 129 8.16 -8.57 17.72
CA MET A 129 9.13 -8.01 18.67
C MET A 129 10.46 -7.63 17.99
N ILE A 130 10.86 -8.36 16.95
CA ILE A 130 12.05 -8.02 16.15
C ILE A 130 11.78 -6.73 15.37
N LEU A 131 10.60 -6.63 14.76
CA LEU A 131 10.16 -5.46 14.04
C LEU A 131 10.16 -4.21 14.92
N ASP A 132 9.52 -4.28 16.10
CA ASP A 132 9.47 -3.17 17.07
C ASP A 132 10.88 -2.76 17.53
N ALA A 133 11.76 -3.73 17.79
CA ALA A 133 13.14 -3.46 18.18
C ALA A 133 13.92 -2.72 17.08
N ILE A 134 13.77 -3.14 15.82
CA ILE A 134 14.42 -2.50 14.67
C ILE A 134 13.90 -1.07 14.48
N LEU A 135 12.58 -0.86 14.54
CA LEU A 135 12.00 0.48 14.40
C LEU A 135 12.51 1.45 15.47
N LEU A 136 12.60 0.98 16.73
CA LEU A 136 13.19 1.77 17.82
C LEU A 136 14.67 2.09 17.57
N GLY A 137 15.45 1.12 17.11
CA GLY A 137 16.86 1.33 16.76
C GLY A 137 17.04 2.33 15.61
N VAL A 138 16.21 2.23 14.56
CA VAL A 138 16.19 3.19 13.44
C VAL A 138 15.84 4.59 13.92
N ALA A 139 14.84 4.73 14.80
CA ALA A 139 14.46 6.02 15.35
C ALA A 139 15.60 6.65 16.17
N GLU A 140 16.31 5.85 16.98
CA GLU A 140 17.48 6.31 17.74
C GLU A 140 18.63 6.71 16.82
N MET A 141 18.91 5.93 15.77
CA MET A 141 19.97 6.20 14.80
C MET A 141 19.73 7.42 13.93
N ALA A 142 18.47 7.66 13.54
CA ALA A 142 18.11 8.76 12.65
C ALA A 142 17.84 10.09 13.39
N SER A 143 17.74 10.04 14.73
CA SER A 143 17.56 11.23 15.57
C SER A 143 18.90 11.90 15.88
N ASP A 144 18.90 13.22 15.92
CA ASP A 144 20.03 14.08 16.27
C ASP A 144 19.55 15.29 17.09
N GLU A 145 20.43 16.25 17.36
CA GLU A 145 20.07 17.44 18.14
C GLU A 145 18.96 18.30 17.49
N GLN A 146 18.89 18.30 16.16
CA GLN A 146 17.99 19.12 15.36
C GLN A 146 16.72 18.38 14.91
N ARG A 147 16.75 17.04 14.86
CA ARG A 147 15.71 16.20 14.26
C ARG A 147 15.45 14.98 15.13
N HIS A 148 14.19 14.62 15.27
CA HIS A 148 13.77 13.41 15.96
C HIS A 148 12.86 12.57 15.08
N VAL A 149 12.71 11.31 15.44
CA VAL A 149 11.82 10.37 14.75
C VAL A 149 10.68 9.97 15.69
N ALA A 150 9.45 10.04 15.17
CA ALA A 150 8.26 9.52 15.82
C ALA A 150 7.85 8.21 15.13
N ILE A 151 7.51 7.20 15.93
CA ILE A 151 6.91 5.95 15.46
C ILE A 151 5.45 5.96 15.90
N LEU A 152 4.55 5.78 14.94
CA LEU A 152 3.11 5.94 15.09
C LEU A 152 2.44 4.63 14.70
N PRO A 153 2.26 3.70 15.67
CA PRO A 153 1.61 2.44 15.40
C PRO A 153 0.10 2.65 15.19
N GLY A 154 -0.49 1.91 14.25
CA GLY A 154 -1.94 1.91 14.03
C GLY A 154 -2.50 3.24 13.53
N MET A 155 -1.74 3.98 12.73
CA MET A 155 -2.19 5.27 12.18
C MET A 155 -3.35 5.06 11.21
N THR A 156 -4.50 5.67 11.49
CA THR A 156 -5.67 5.59 10.62
C THR A 156 -5.42 6.29 9.29
N ILE A 157 -5.76 5.60 8.21
CA ILE A 157 -5.79 6.18 6.87
C ILE A 157 -7.18 6.81 6.68
N PRO A 158 -7.29 8.14 6.54
CA PRO A 158 -8.59 8.78 6.42
C PRO A 158 -9.20 8.54 5.04
N GLY A 159 -10.52 8.35 5.01
CA GLY A 159 -11.33 8.37 3.78
C GLY A 159 -11.36 7.06 2.99
N GLU A 160 -11.96 7.17 1.80
CA GLU A 160 -11.95 6.13 0.76
C GLU A 160 -10.98 6.56 -0.34
N VAL A 161 -10.37 5.57 -1.00
CA VAL A 161 -9.40 5.81 -2.07
C VAL A 161 -9.88 5.08 -3.31
N TYR A 162 -9.92 5.83 -4.40
CA TYR A 162 -10.38 5.36 -5.69
C TYR A 162 -9.16 5.21 -6.59
N ILE A 163 -8.93 3.99 -7.09
CA ILE A 163 -7.86 3.66 -8.01
C ILE A 163 -8.53 3.34 -9.34
N SER A 164 -8.40 4.26 -10.29
CA SER A 164 -9.07 4.16 -11.57
C SER A 164 -8.06 3.84 -12.68
N HIS A 165 -8.37 2.84 -13.50
CA HIS A 165 -7.55 2.51 -14.66
C HIS A 165 -7.73 3.60 -15.73
N PRO A 166 -6.65 4.23 -16.22
CA PRO A 166 -6.74 5.41 -17.10
C PRO A 166 -7.34 5.17 -18.49
N THR A 167 -7.60 3.93 -18.88
CA THR A 167 -8.10 3.57 -20.23
C THR A 167 -9.34 2.70 -20.19
N SER A 168 -9.41 1.72 -19.28
CA SER A 168 -10.60 0.87 -19.17
C SER A 168 -11.72 1.50 -18.33
N GLY A 169 -11.42 2.54 -17.54
CA GLY A 169 -12.39 3.15 -16.62
C GLY A 169 -12.75 2.25 -15.42
N TYR A 170 -12.07 1.12 -15.23
CA TYR A 170 -12.27 0.27 -14.06
C TYR A 170 -11.88 1.03 -12.78
N GLU A 171 -12.79 1.10 -11.82
CA GLU A 171 -12.56 1.77 -10.54
C GLU A 171 -12.57 0.79 -9.37
N LEU A 172 -11.49 0.82 -8.60
CA LEU A 172 -11.32 0.08 -7.37
C LEU A 172 -11.46 1.06 -6.20
N CYS A 173 -12.45 0.86 -5.34
CA CYS A 173 -12.61 1.64 -4.12
C CYS A 173 -12.05 0.85 -2.93
N VAL A 174 -11.03 1.40 -2.26
CA VAL A 174 -10.45 0.81 -1.05
C VAL A 174 -10.72 1.74 0.12
N SER A 175 -11.31 1.21 1.19
CA SER A 175 -11.62 1.98 2.38
C SER A 175 -11.37 1.21 3.66
N GLY A 176 -11.17 1.96 4.74
CA GLY A 176 -11.04 1.43 6.09
C GLY A 176 -9.72 0.71 6.34
N GLY A 177 -9.02 1.16 7.38
CA GLY A 177 -7.86 0.47 7.93
C GLY A 177 -6.84 1.42 8.51
N ASN A 178 -5.79 0.82 9.06
CA ASN A 178 -4.71 1.51 9.71
C ASN A 178 -3.39 1.04 9.11
N LEU A 179 -2.43 1.95 8.99
CA LEU A 179 -1.03 1.57 8.82
C LEU A 179 -0.57 0.89 10.11
N ASP A 180 0.14 -0.22 9.99
CA ASP A 180 0.72 -0.88 11.16
C ASP A 180 1.73 0.04 11.85
N TYR A 181 2.60 0.70 11.07
CA TYR A 181 3.54 1.70 11.57
C TYR A 181 3.75 2.83 10.55
N ALA A 182 3.62 4.08 10.99
CA ALA A 182 4.18 5.23 10.30
C ALA A 182 5.40 5.75 11.08
N VAL A 183 6.49 6.02 10.37
CA VAL A 183 7.74 6.52 10.95
C VAL A 183 8.02 7.89 10.32
N VAL A 184 8.04 8.93 11.13
CA VAL A 184 8.07 10.31 10.66
C VAL A 184 9.19 11.07 11.34
N GLU A 185 10.06 11.69 10.54
CA GLU A 185 11.06 12.61 11.04
C GLU A 185 10.49 14.03 11.18
N TYR A 186 10.75 14.66 12.31
CA TYR A 186 10.29 16.00 12.63
C TYR A 186 11.43 16.86 13.20
N LYS A 187 11.31 18.18 13.09
CA LYS A 187 12.27 19.11 13.72
C LYS A 187 12.11 19.07 15.22
N ASN A 188 13.22 19.10 15.95
CA ASN A 188 13.28 19.26 17.39
C ASN A 188 12.91 20.70 17.83
N ILE A 189 11.67 21.09 17.55
CA ILE A 189 11.07 22.36 17.98
C ILE A 189 10.03 22.04 19.03
N TRP A 190 9.87 22.94 20.00
CA TRP A 190 8.88 22.84 21.06
C TRP A 190 7.51 22.41 20.51
N ASP A 191 6.87 21.46 21.20
CA ASP A 191 5.52 20.90 20.91
C ASP A 191 5.39 19.87 19.76
N ASN A 192 6.31 19.77 18.81
CA ASN A 192 6.17 18.80 17.70
C ASN A 192 6.05 17.34 18.17
N LYS A 193 6.86 16.97 19.18
CA LYS A 193 6.81 15.63 19.79
C LYS A 193 5.45 15.36 20.43
N ALA A 194 4.93 16.32 21.19
CA ALA A 194 3.65 16.17 21.87
C ALA A 194 2.52 16.02 20.85
N ARG A 195 2.49 16.85 19.80
CA ARG A 195 1.47 16.83 18.74
C ARG A 195 1.48 15.56 17.90
N LEU A 196 2.66 14.99 17.64
CA LEU A 196 2.77 13.73 16.90
C LEU A 196 2.37 12.54 17.76
N LEU A 197 2.76 12.53 19.04
CA LEU A 197 2.50 11.42 19.96
C LEU A 197 1.18 11.54 20.73
N THR A 198 0.41 12.60 20.51
CA THR A 198 -0.96 12.69 21.04
C THR A 198 -1.85 11.61 20.43
N PRO A 199 -2.81 11.05 21.20
CA PRO A 199 -3.77 10.07 20.69
C PRO A 199 -4.44 10.56 19.40
N GLY A 200 -4.40 9.72 18.36
CA GLY A 200 -4.99 10.03 17.05
C GLY A 200 -4.12 10.82 16.08
N GLY A 201 -2.91 11.26 16.47
CA GLY A 201 -1.92 11.81 15.54
C GLY A 201 -2.45 12.99 14.71
N SER A 202 -3.14 13.94 15.35
CA SER A 202 -3.94 15.00 14.69
C SER A 202 -3.18 15.84 13.65
N ASP A 203 -1.84 15.82 13.68
CA ASP A 203 -0.98 16.61 12.80
C ASP A 203 -0.03 15.78 11.92
N VAL A 204 -0.14 14.46 11.91
CA VAL A 204 0.80 13.60 11.17
C VAL A 204 0.77 13.89 9.68
N MET A 205 -0.44 13.99 9.10
CA MET A 205 -0.60 14.35 7.69
C MET A 205 -0.02 15.73 7.38
N ARG A 206 -0.15 16.70 8.29
CA ARG A 206 0.48 18.02 8.10
C ARG A 206 2.01 17.92 8.11
N VAL A 207 2.60 17.13 9.00
CA VAL A 207 4.05 16.93 9.02
C VAL A 207 4.53 16.26 7.73
N ILE A 208 3.83 15.21 7.27
CA ILE A 208 4.11 14.53 5.99
C ILE A 208 4.05 15.53 4.83
N LEU A 209 3.00 16.35 4.75
CA LEU A 209 2.83 17.38 3.71
C LEU A 209 3.96 18.41 3.71
N THR A 210 4.43 18.83 4.88
CA THR A 210 5.55 19.79 4.97
C THR A 210 6.91 19.17 4.65
N ARG A 211 7.02 17.84 4.65
CA ARG A 211 8.27 17.08 4.50
C ARG A 211 8.04 15.76 3.75
N PRO A 212 7.77 15.83 2.44
CA PRO A 212 7.38 14.66 1.65
C PRO A 212 8.45 13.57 1.54
N ASN A 213 9.70 13.85 1.92
CA ASN A 213 10.84 12.92 1.89
C ASN A 213 11.41 12.58 3.28
N SER A 214 10.64 12.78 4.35
CA SER A 214 11.10 12.55 5.74
C SER A 214 10.17 11.61 6.51
N TRP A 215 9.63 10.62 5.82
CA TRP A 215 8.72 9.65 6.39
C TRP A 215 8.80 8.33 5.61
N LEU A 216 8.57 7.22 6.30
CA LEU A 216 8.28 5.92 5.71
C LEU A 216 7.09 5.33 6.46
N PHE A 217 6.37 4.42 5.82
CA PHE A 217 5.47 3.53 6.55
C PHE A 217 5.88 2.09 6.31
N LEU A 218 5.49 1.27 7.27
CA LEU A 218 5.77 -0.15 7.30
C LEU A 218 4.47 -0.88 7.51
N VAL A 219 4.20 -1.82 6.61
CA VAL A 219 3.10 -2.76 6.75
C VAL A 219 3.64 -4.03 7.36
N GLN A 220 2.98 -4.47 8.43
CA GLN A 220 3.33 -5.68 9.13
C GLN A 220 2.68 -6.85 8.41
N ALA A 221 3.49 -7.70 7.78
CA ALA A 221 3.03 -9.01 7.37
C ALA A 221 2.68 -9.81 8.63
N LYS A 222 1.41 -10.14 8.77
CA LYS A 222 0.94 -10.98 9.88
C LYS A 222 1.44 -12.40 9.66
N TYR A 223 1.50 -13.18 10.73
CA TYR A 223 2.09 -14.51 10.77
C TYR A 223 1.71 -15.37 9.57
N GLN A 224 2.68 -16.05 8.98
CA GLN A 224 2.47 -17.02 7.90
C GLN A 224 1.58 -18.14 8.42
N SER A 225 0.31 -18.13 8.05
CA SER A 225 -0.59 -19.26 8.25
C SER A 225 -0.46 -20.23 7.08
N LEU A 226 -1.03 -21.43 7.22
CA LEU A 226 -1.15 -22.37 6.09
C LEU A 226 -1.82 -21.74 4.86
N ASP A 227 -2.64 -20.70 5.08
CA ASP A 227 -3.48 -20.07 4.07
C ASP A 227 -2.95 -18.71 3.57
N ARG A 228 -1.90 -18.15 4.20
CA ARG A 228 -1.32 -16.87 3.77
C ARG A 228 0.20 -16.86 3.82
N SER A 229 0.79 -16.61 2.65
CA SER A 229 2.21 -16.37 2.47
C SER A 229 2.58 -14.91 2.79
N PHE A 230 3.86 -14.65 3.04
CA PHE A 230 4.38 -13.29 3.23
C PHE A 230 4.05 -12.35 2.05
N LEU A 231 4.03 -12.88 0.81
CA LEU A 231 3.71 -12.06 -0.37
C LEU A 231 2.23 -11.68 -0.46
N ASP A 232 1.35 -12.40 0.23
CA ASP A 232 -0.09 -12.15 0.16
C ASP A 232 -0.47 -10.81 0.85
N TYR A 233 0.49 -10.20 1.56
CA TYR A 233 0.37 -8.87 2.17
C TYR A 233 0.88 -7.74 1.26
N VAL A 234 1.46 -8.03 0.09
CA VAL A 234 1.90 -7.00 -0.87
C VAL A 234 0.71 -6.14 -1.36
N PRO A 235 -0.46 -6.70 -1.71
CA PRO A 235 -1.61 -5.88 -2.12
C PRO A 235 -2.11 -4.96 -1.01
N GLU A 236 -2.12 -5.42 0.25
CA GLU A 236 -2.45 -4.59 1.41
C GLU A 236 -1.45 -3.44 1.56
N ALA A 237 -0.14 -3.73 1.48
CA ALA A 237 0.88 -2.70 1.58
C ALA A 237 0.81 -1.67 0.45
N LEU A 238 0.55 -2.11 -0.77
CA LEU A 238 0.45 -1.27 -1.95
C LEU A 238 -0.81 -0.40 -1.95
N SER A 239 -1.96 -0.95 -1.57
CA SER A 239 -3.20 -0.17 -1.47
C SER A 239 -3.14 0.88 -0.37
N GLN A 240 -2.52 0.57 0.77
CA GLN A 240 -2.22 1.57 1.81
C GLN A 240 -1.23 2.64 1.31
N ALA A 241 -0.24 2.25 0.49
CA ALA A 241 0.70 3.18 -0.13
C ALA A 241 0.02 4.17 -1.06
N ILE A 242 -0.85 3.68 -1.93
CA ILE A 242 -1.63 4.50 -2.87
C ILE A 242 -2.52 5.46 -2.08
N ALA A 243 -3.19 4.95 -1.04
CA ALA A 243 -4.01 5.77 -0.18
C ALA A 243 -3.24 6.92 0.48
N MET A 244 -2.07 6.63 1.03
CA MET A 244 -1.22 7.65 1.63
C MET A 244 -0.71 8.67 0.60
N LEU A 245 -0.35 8.21 -0.60
CA LEU A 245 0.13 9.06 -1.68
C LEU A 245 -0.96 10.04 -2.14
N GLU A 246 -2.18 9.56 -2.34
CA GLU A 246 -3.35 10.38 -2.69
C GLU A 246 -3.70 11.37 -1.58
N GLN A 247 -3.86 10.89 -0.34
CA GLN A 247 -4.26 11.73 0.80
C GLN A 247 -3.22 12.82 1.13
N ALA A 248 -1.93 12.52 0.93
CA ALA A 248 -0.86 13.49 1.13
C ALA A 248 -0.49 14.26 -0.16
N ASN A 249 -1.21 14.05 -1.27
CA ASN A 249 -0.91 14.65 -2.58
C ASN A 249 0.58 14.58 -2.95
N LEU A 250 1.16 13.38 -2.78
CA LEU A 250 2.57 13.12 -3.04
C LEU A 250 2.73 12.48 -4.42
N GLN A 251 3.92 12.63 -5.03
CA GLN A 251 4.21 11.97 -6.30
C GLN A 251 4.94 10.64 -6.11
N LYS A 252 5.44 10.40 -4.90
CA LYS A 252 6.28 9.26 -4.55
C LYS A 252 6.10 8.87 -3.10
N ALA A 253 5.96 7.57 -2.85
CA ALA A 253 5.96 6.99 -1.52
C ALA A 253 7.05 5.91 -1.41
N ARG A 254 7.76 5.91 -0.28
CA ARG A 254 8.72 4.86 0.09
C ARG A 254 8.15 4.08 1.26
N PHE A 255 8.11 2.77 1.14
CA PHE A 255 7.54 1.92 2.17
C PHE A 255 8.17 0.54 2.18
N CYS A 256 7.86 -0.22 3.22
CA CYS A 256 8.34 -1.58 3.36
C CYS A 256 7.25 -2.51 3.90
N LEU A 257 7.38 -3.79 3.54
CA LEU A 257 6.60 -4.89 4.07
C LEU A 257 7.55 -5.76 4.90
N SER A 258 7.16 -6.06 6.14
CA SER A 258 8.00 -6.87 7.02
C SER A 258 7.19 -7.68 8.02
N ASP A 259 7.62 -8.92 8.29
CA ASP A 259 7.21 -9.68 9.47
C ASP A 259 8.26 -9.61 10.59
N GLY A 260 9.35 -8.86 10.40
CA GLY A 260 10.53 -8.79 11.26
C GLY A 260 11.67 -9.72 10.81
N GLN A 261 11.36 -10.86 10.19
CA GLN A 261 12.35 -11.80 9.64
C GLN A 261 12.58 -11.62 8.14
N HIS A 262 11.53 -11.28 7.41
CA HIS A 262 11.50 -11.03 5.98
C HIS A 262 11.22 -9.56 5.73
N TRP A 263 11.94 -8.97 4.77
CA TRP A 263 11.83 -7.56 4.44
C TRP A 263 11.76 -7.37 2.93
N LEU A 264 10.78 -6.59 2.49
CA LEU A 264 10.67 -6.08 1.13
C LEU A 264 10.58 -4.56 1.17
N PHE A 265 11.33 -3.93 0.27
CA PHE A 265 11.36 -2.48 0.12
C PHE A 265 10.67 -2.09 -1.18
N PHE A 266 9.89 -1.02 -1.11
CA PHE A 266 9.09 -0.55 -2.22
C PHE A 266 9.27 0.94 -2.45
N ILE A 267 9.08 1.31 -3.72
CA ILE A 267 8.89 2.68 -4.16
C ILE A 267 7.62 2.71 -5.01
N LEU A 268 6.62 3.49 -4.62
CA LEU A 268 5.44 3.79 -5.43
C LEU A 268 5.57 5.18 -6.04
N GLN A 269 5.24 5.33 -7.32
CA GLN A 269 5.21 6.60 -8.05
C GLN A 269 3.98 6.68 -8.94
N LEU A 270 3.51 7.90 -9.20
CA LEU A 270 2.52 8.16 -10.23
C LEU A 270 3.25 8.55 -11.53
N GLU A 271 3.25 7.66 -12.52
CA GLU A 271 3.91 7.85 -13.82
C GLU A 271 2.83 7.99 -14.90
N ASN A 272 2.72 9.18 -15.52
CA ASN A 272 1.75 9.45 -16.59
C ASN A 272 0.30 9.07 -16.22
N GLY A 273 -0.12 9.37 -14.99
CA GLY A 273 -1.45 9.05 -14.47
C GLY A 273 -1.65 7.57 -14.11
N THR A 274 -0.60 6.76 -14.12
CA THR A 274 -0.62 5.34 -13.75
C THR A 274 0.22 5.10 -12.50
N PHE A 275 -0.30 4.34 -11.55
CA PHE A 275 0.49 3.93 -10.38
C PHE A 275 1.50 2.86 -10.78
N VAL A 276 2.78 3.13 -10.52
CA VAL A 276 3.88 2.21 -10.77
C VAL A 276 4.60 1.96 -9.46
N TYR A 277 4.67 0.69 -9.05
CA TYR A 277 5.42 0.29 -7.86
C TYR A 277 6.63 -0.55 -8.24
N TYR A 278 7.75 -0.22 -7.61
CA TYR A 278 9.03 -0.90 -7.76
C TYR A 278 9.29 -1.73 -6.51
N GLU A 279 9.50 -3.02 -6.69
CA GLU A 279 9.68 -3.99 -5.60
C GLU A 279 11.11 -4.52 -5.55
N SER A 280 11.70 -4.58 -4.35
CA SER A 280 13.05 -5.11 -4.15
C SER A 280 13.11 -6.63 -4.12
N ALA A 281 14.33 -7.18 -4.22
CA ALA A 281 14.59 -8.52 -3.74
C ALA A 281 14.30 -8.64 -2.22
N ARG A 282 14.02 -9.86 -1.74
CA ARG A 282 13.78 -10.13 -0.32
C ARG A 282 15.07 -10.09 0.49
N TRP A 283 14.98 -9.48 1.67
CA TRP A 283 16.03 -9.46 2.68
C TRP A 283 15.61 -10.31 3.88
N TYR A 284 16.59 -10.90 4.54
CA TYR A 284 16.36 -11.93 5.56
C TYR A 284 17.16 -11.66 6.83
N LEU A 285 16.47 -11.78 7.96
CA LEU A 285 17.03 -11.65 9.29
C LEU A 285 16.64 -12.85 10.15
N ASN A 286 16.74 -14.06 9.60
CA ASN A 286 16.40 -15.29 10.32
C ASN A 286 17.44 -15.64 11.42
N ARG A 287 17.05 -16.54 12.33
CA ARG A 287 17.88 -16.96 13.46
C ARG A 287 19.30 -17.36 13.06
N ASN A 288 19.46 -18.20 12.05
CA ASN A 288 20.76 -18.72 11.63
C ASN A 288 21.70 -17.60 11.16
N ARG A 289 21.16 -16.61 10.42
CA ARG A 289 21.93 -15.44 9.98
C ARG A 289 22.36 -14.60 11.17
N VAL A 290 21.42 -14.28 12.06
CA VAL A 290 21.67 -13.46 13.26
C VAL A 290 22.59 -14.15 14.27
N GLU A 291 22.66 -15.48 14.30
CA GLU A 291 23.63 -16.17 15.16
C GLU A 291 25.06 -16.07 14.60
N SER A 292 25.19 -16.01 13.27
CA SER A 292 26.47 -15.99 12.56
C SER A 292 27.10 -14.60 12.41
N SER A 293 26.28 -13.56 12.22
CA SER A 293 26.75 -12.20 11.93
C SER A 293 25.66 -11.16 12.16
N ASP A 294 26.07 -9.91 12.42
CA ASP A 294 25.20 -8.73 12.43
C ASP A 294 25.13 -8.02 11.06
N LYS A 295 25.74 -8.59 10.02
CA LYS A 295 25.82 -8.00 8.68
C LYS A 295 24.44 -7.67 8.10
N GLU A 296 23.53 -8.64 8.03
CA GLU A 296 22.19 -8.42 7.46
C GLU A 296 21.38 -7.42 8.28
N LEU A 297 21.56 -7.41 9.60
CA LEU A 297 20.93 -6.40 10.46
C LEU A 297 21.38 -4.99 10.08
N ARG A 298 22.71 -4.79 9.93
CA ARG A 298 23.27 -3.49 9.52
C ARG A 298 22.72 -3.06 8.18
N GLU A 299 22.69 -3.96 7.20
CA GLU A 299 22.19 -3.67 5.86
C GLU A 299 20.70 -3.26 5.88
N ILE A 300 19.86 -3.98 6.64
CA ILE A 300 18.44 -3.64 6.80
C ILE A 300 18.24 -2.29 7.49
N VAL A 301 18.97 -2.04 8.58
CA VAL A 301 18.85 -0.79 9.35
C VAL A 301 19.28 0.42 8.52
N VAL A 302 20.39 0.30 7.77
CA VAL A 302 20.83 1.34 6.84
C VAL A 302 19.78 1.60 5.76
N LEU A 303 19.21 0.54 5.17
CA LEU A 303 18.14 0.69 4.19
C LEU A 303 16.92 1.40 4.76
N LEU A 304 16.52 1.09 6.00
CA LEU A 304 15.42 1.80 6.66
C LEU A 304 15.73 3.28 6.89
N CYS A 305 16.96 3.61 7.30
CA CYS A 305 17.40 5.00 7.42
C CYS A 305 17.36 5.73 6.08
N GLU A 306 17.79 5.10 4.98
CA GLU A 306 17.71 5.67 3.62
C GLU A 306 16.28 5.76 3.08
N TRP A 307 15.39 4.85 3.50
CA TRP A 307 13.97 4.95 3.17
C TRP A 307 13.30 6.11 3.90
N LEU A 308 13.68 6.35 5.16
CA LEU A 308 13.16 7.43 6.00
C LEU A 308 13.69 8.80 5.54
N ARG A 309 14.99 8.88 5.26
CA ARG A 309 15.71 10.09 4.87
C ARG A 309 16.64 9.75 3.70
N PRO A 310 16.13 9.78 2.45
CA PRO A 310 16.92 9.48 1.28
C PRO A 310 18.10 10.45 1.14
N ALA A 311 19.32 9.92 1.21
CA ALA A 311 20.55 10.71 1.11
C ALA A 311 21.38 10.35 -0.12
N ALA A 312 21.35 9.09 -0.56
CA ALA A 312 22.15 8.60 -1.68
C ALA A 312 21.33 8.44 -2.98
N ASN A 313 21.68 9.21 -4.02
CA ASN A 313 20.98 9.18 -5.32
C ASN A 313 21.23 7.91 -6.15
N ASP A 314 22.12 7.02 -5.73
CA ASP A 314 22.53 5.85 -6.52
C ASP A 314 22.49 4.52 -5.74
N LEU A 315 21.76 4.46 -4.62
CA LEU A 315 21.63 3.23 -3.83
C LEU A 315 20.79 2.16 -4.54
N PHE A 316 19.91 2.60 -5.44
CA PHE A 316 19.02 1.74 -6.19
C PHE A 316 18.79 2.26 -7.61
N THR A 317 18.37 1.37 -8.50
CA THR A 317 17.90 1.71 -9.85
C THR A 317 16.49 1.20 -10.05
N LEU A 318 15.69 2.00 -10.75
CA LEU A 318 14.30 1.69 -11.12
C LEU A 318 14.31 1.09 -12.53
N GLN A 319 13.83 -0.15 -12.68
CA GLN A 319 13.73 -0.86 -13.97
C GLN A 319 12.30 -1.28 -14.24
#